data_AF-A0A5E4NMQ7-F1
#
_entry.id   AF-A0A5E4NMQ7-F1
#
_cell.length_a   1.000
_cell.length_b   1.000
_cell.length_c   1.000
_cell.angle_alpha   90.00
_cell.angle_beta   90.00
_cell.angle_gamma   90.00
#
_symmetry.space_group_name_H-M   'P 1'
#
loop_
_entity.id
_entity.type
_entity.pdbx_description
1 polymer ?
#
loop_
_entity_poly.entity_id
_entity_poly.type
_entity_poly.pdbx_seq_one_letter_code
_entity_poly.pdbx_strand_id
1 'polypeptide(L)' 'MAPCDFYLFLKIKSALKGIRFESMEEVKQKSAELLNGLTKTDFQHCLEQWKKRMKRCVARGGEYIEGEHLNVE' A
#
# COMPACT_ATOMS: atom_id res chain seq x y z
N MET A 1 -0.99 5.11 12.18
CA MET A 1 -0.87 4.96 10.71
C MET A 1 -0.12 3.68 10.41
N ALA A 2 -0.79 2.70 9.82
CA ALA A 2 -0.23 1.38 9.56
C ALA A 2 0.26 1.27 8.10
N PRO A 3 1.54 0.92 7.86
CA PRO A 3 2.10 0.71 6.52
C PRO A 3 1.33 -0.28 5.65
N CYS A 4 0.76 -1.33 6.24
CA CYS A 4 -0.01 -2.32 5.51
C CYS A 4 -1.23 -1.69 4.83
N ASP A 5 -1.96 -0.82 5.53
CA ASP A 5 -3.21 -0.23 5.04
C ASP A 5 -2.98 0.79 3.92
N PHE A 6 -2.02 1.71 4.09
CA PHE A 6 -1.81 2.78 3.12
C PHE A 6 -0.81 2.44 2.01
N TYR A 7 -0.10 1.32 2.08
CA TYR A 7 0.90 0.96 1.07
C TYR A 7 0.68 -0.44 0.51
N LEU A 8 0.80 -1.46 1.35
CA LEU A 8 0.79 -2.86 0.90
C LEU A 8 -0.56 -3.25 0.29
N PHE A 9 -1.65 -3.04 1.03
CA PHE A 9 -2.99 -3.37 0.58
C PHE A 9 -3.44 -2.46 -0.56
N LEU A 10 -3.01 -1.20 -0.60
CA LEU A 10 -3.28 -0.34 -1.75
C LEU A 10 -2.60 -0.84 -3.02
N LYS A 11 -1.32 -1.26 -2.96
CA LYS A 11 -0.62 -1.86 -4.12
C LYS A 11 -1.33 -3.12 -4.62
N ILE A 12 -1.65 -4.05 -3.71
CA ILE A 12 -2.35 -5.30 -4.07
C ILE A 12 -3.73 -5.00 -4.65
N LYS A 13 -4.52 -4.17 -3.96
CA LYS A 13 -5.88 -3.82 -4.41
C LYS A 13 -5.87 -3.12 -5.76
N SER A 14 -4.89 -2.25 -6.01
CA SER A 14 -4.73 -1.57 -7.30
C SER A 14 -4.37 -2.57 -8.41
N ALA A 15 -3.43 -3.48 -8.16
CA ALA A 15 -3.00 -4.47 -9.14
C ALA A 15 -4.10 -5.50 -9.48
N LEU A 16 -4.94 -5.85 -8.50
CA LEU A 16 -6.05 -6.79 -8.69
C LEU A 16 -7.35 -6.10 -9.17
N LYS A 17 -7.37 -4.77 -9.26
CA LYS A 17 -8.58 -4.01 -9.58
C LYS A 17 -9.07 -4.35 -10.99
N GLY A 18 -10.36 -4.70 -11.09
CA GLY A 18 -11.01 -4.97 -12.38
C GLY A 18 -10.73 -6.37 -12.94
N ILE A 19 -9.91 -7.18 -12.28
CA ILE A 19 -9.70 -8.57 -12.65
C ILE A 19 -10.83 -9.41 -12.04
N ARG A 20 -11.50 -10.20 -12.89
CA ARG A 20 -12.45 -11.23 -12.44
C ARG A 20 -11.68 -12.54 -12.27
N PHE A 21 -11.74 -13.09 -11.07
CA PHE A 21 -11.13 -14.38 -10.74
C PHE A 21 -12.20 -15.46 -10.71
N GLU A 22 -11.86 -16.66 -11.17
CA GLU A 22 -12.79 -17.79 -11.21
C GLU A 22 -12.79 -18.59 -9.90
N SER A 23 -11.77 -18.42 -9.06
CA SER A 23 -11.63 -19.11 -7.78
C SER A 23 -10.91 -18.29 -6.71
N MET A 24 -11.06 -18.72 -5.45
CA MET A 24 -10.31 -18.14 -4.33
C MET A 24 -8.82 -18.46 -4.42
N GLU A 25 -8.48 -19.64 -4.93
CA GLU A 25 -7.11 -20.11 -5.12
C GLU A 25 -6.36 -19.18 -6.09
N GLU A 26 -7.02 -18.73 -7.16
CA GLU A 26 -6.44 -17.79 -8.12
C GLU A 26 -6.13 -16.44 -7.47
N VAL A 27 -7.05 -15.92 -6.64
CA VAL A 27 -6.83 -14.68 -5.88
C VAL A 27 -5.65 -14.82 -4.93
N LYS A 28 -5.57 -15.94 -4.19
CA LYS A 28 -4.46 -16.22 -3.25
C LYS A 28 -3.13 -16.29 -3.99
N GLN A 29 -3.09 -17.02 -5.10
CA GLN A 29 -1.88 -17.20 -5.91
C GLN A 29 -1.40 -15.86 -6.47
N LYS A 30 -2.29 -15.06 -7.07
CA LYS A 30 -1.95 -13.74 -7.61
C LYS A 30 -1.52 -12.74 -6.53
N SER A 31 -2.17 -12.78 -5.37
CA SER A 31 -1.77 -11.96 -4.22
C SER A 31 -0.37 -12.35 -3.73
N ALA A 32 -0.06 -13.65 -3.65
CA ALA A 32 1.26 -14.13 -3.26
C ALA A 32 2.34 -13.76 -4.29
N GLU A 33 2.07 -13.88 -5.58
CA GLU A 33 2.97 -13.44 -6.66
C GLU A 33 3.31 -11.95 -6.54
N LEU A 34 2.30 -11.09 -6.34
CA LEU A 34 2.50 -9.65 -6.14
C LEU A 34 3.34 -9.34 -4.90
N LEU A 35 3.07 -10.02 -3.78
CA LEU A 35 3.81 -9.86 -2.54
C LEU A 35 5.27 -10.30 -2.67
N ASN A 36 5.51 -11.44 -3.32
CA ASN A 36 6.86 -11.98 -3.55
C ASN A 36 7.66 -11.14 -4.57
N GLY A 37 6.98 -10.40 -5.44
CA GLY A 37 7.60 -9.46 -6.37
C GLY A 37 8.06 -8.14 -5.74
N LEU A 38 7.71 -7.87 -4.48
CA LEU A 38 8.12 -6.65 -3.80
C LEU A 38 9.64 -6.63 -3.55
N THR A 39 10.25 -5.50 -3.88
CA THR A 39 11.69 -5.32 -3.73
C THR A 39 12.04 -4.64 -2.40
N LYS A 40 13.31 -4.70 -2.02
CA LYS A 40 13.83 -3.91 -0.89
C LYS A 40 13.54 -2.41 -1.06
N THR A 41 13.62 -1.91 -2.29
CA THR A 41 13.35 -0.50 -2.62
C THR A 41 11.89 -0.14 -2.35
N ASP A 42 10.94 -1.04 -2.62
CA ASP A 42 9.53 -0.82 -2.27
C ASP A 42 9.33 -0.62 -0.76
N PHE A 43 9.97 -1.45 0.05
CA PHE A 43 9.89 -1.34 1.51
C PHE A 43 10.59 -0.07 2.02
N GLN A 44 11.74 0.29 1.45
CA GLN A 44 12.41 1.55 1.78
C GLN A 44 11.51 2.76 1.45
N HIS A 45 10.89 2.77 0.28
CA HIS A 45 9.94 3.81 -0.10
C HIS A 45 8.77 3.88 0.88
N CYS A 46 8.18 2.74 1.25
CA CYS A 46 7.11 2.66 2.23
C CYS A 46 7.51 3.29 3.58
N LEU A 47 8.72 3.00 4.07
CA LEU A 47 9.22 3.56 5.33
C LEU A 47 9.45 5.08 5.24
N GLU A 48 9.95 5.58 4.12
CA GLU A 48 10.09 7.04 3.91
C GLU A 48 8.74 7.74 3.85
N GLN A 49 7.75 7.14 3.18
CA GLN A 49 6.38 7.66 3.20
C GLN A 49 5.76 7.62 4.60
N TRP A 50 6.08 6.59 5.38
CA TRP A 50 5.62 6.48 6.77
C TRP A 50 6.18 7.60 7.64
N LYS A 51 7.47 7.93 7.52
CA LYS A 51 8.09 9.08 8.20
C LYS A 51 7.41 10.39 7.85
N LYS A 52 7.14 10.64 6.55
CA LYS A 52 6.43 11.85 6.09
C LYS A 52 5.02 11.94 6.69
N ARG A 53 4.29 10.83 6.65
CA ARG A 53 2.95 10.70 7.26
C ARG A 53 2.96 11.01 8.75
N MET A 54 3.91 10.45 9.52
CA MET A 54 4.06 10.72 10.96
C MET A 54 4.28 12.20 11.25
N LYS A 55 5.17 12.87 10.51
CA LYS A 55 5.39 14.33 10.67
C LYS A 55 4.11 15.14 10.44
N ARG A 56 3.30 14.78 9.44
CA ARG A 56 2.02 15.44 9.17
C ARG A 56 0.99 15.19 10.27
N CYS A 57 0.97 13.99 10.86
CA CYS A 57 0.07 13.67 11.98
C CYS A 57 0.32 14.60 13.16
N VAL A 58 1.60 14.79 13.49
CA VAL A 58 2.02 15.73 14.53
C VAL A 58 1.62 17.16 14.17
N ALA A 59 1.87 17.60 12.94
CA ALA A 59 1.52 18.94 12.48
C ALA A 59 0.01 19.22 12.51
N ARG A 60 -0.83 18.19 12.40
CA ARG A 60 -2.29 18.27 12.47
C ARG A 60 -2.85 17.93 13.86
N GLY A 61 -2.03 17.90 14.90
CA GLY A 61 -2.50 17.63 16.26
C GLY A 61 -3.12 16.23 16.44
N GLY A 62 -2.73 15.26 15.61
CA GLY A 62 -3.26 13.90 15.67
C GLY A 62 -4.51 13.64 14.81
N GLU A 63 -5.00 14.65 14.07
CA GLU A 63 -6.13 14.44 13.16
C GLU A 63 -5.82 13.43 12.04
N TYR A 64 -6.88 12.82 11.54
CA TYR A 64 -6.81 11.87 10.43
C TYR A 64 -6.31 12.54 9.14
N ILE A 65 -5.40 11.84 8.44
CA ILE A 65 -4.72 12.34 7.24
C ILE A 65 -5.15 11.49 6.05
N GLU A 66 -6.12 11.98 5.28
CA GLU A 66 -6.60 11.36 4.04
C GLU A 66 -6.33 12.28 2.83
N GLY A 67 -6.29 11.73 1.61
CA GLY A 67 -6.53 12.52 0.39
C GLY A 67 -5.34 12.95 -0.48
N GLU A 68 -4.09 12.61 -0.17
CA GLU A 68 -2.99 12.83 -1.14
C GLU A 68 -2.74 11.55 -1.94
N HIS A 69 -3.11 11.60 -3.22
CA HIS A 69 -2.81 10.58 -4.22
C HIS A 69 -1.37 10.12 -4.07
N LEU A 70 -1.18 8.84 -3.76
CA LEU A 70 0.06 8.16 -4.07
C LEU A 70 0.16 8.21 -5.60
N ASN A 71 0.79 9.25 -6.14
CA ASN A 71 1.32 9.19 -7.49
C ASN A 71 2.39 8.10 -7.44
N VAL A 72 1.95 6.89 -7.74
CA VAL A 72 2.79 5.80 -8.18
C VAL A 72 3.15 6.17 -9.62
N GLU A 73 4.15 7.03 -9.77
CA GLU A 73 5.00 6.96 -10.97
C GLU A 73 5.95 5.77 -10.79
#